data_AF-A0A444XHP0-F1
#
_entry.id   AF-A0A444XHP0-F1
#
_cell.length_a   1.000
_cell.length_b   1.000
_cell.length_c   1.000
_cell.angle_alpha   90.00
_cell.angle_beta   90.00
_cell.angle_gamma   90.00
#
_symmetry.space_group_name_H-M   'P 1'
#
loop_
_entity.id
_entity.type
_entity.pdbx_description
1 polymer ?
#
loop_
_entity_poly.entity_id
_entity_poly.type
_entity_poly.pdbx_seq_one_letter_code
_entity_poly.pdbx_strand_id
1 'polypeptide(L)'
;MKALGLVGARAPTGFTTSFHEPKQKRLRNNPFCVSCSSSSKTVQEQAKTVVLKSEYKPGVFDDFFLNLFRNKLVQEVGWDSQKPGYDGLIEVVNRLMKMGKTNSDTIEAAVRVLRALFPPFLLELYKIFIAPLGRGKIAAMMVARVTALTCQWLMGPCKVNSVELPDGTLCSSGVFVERCKYLEESKCVGICINTCKFPTQTFFKDHMGVPLLMEPNFADYSCQFKFGVLASPHEDDSVLKEPCLEICPNAAKRRTVARNIDVTTCPKT
;
A
#
# COMPACT_ATOMS: atom_id res chain seq x y z
N MET A 1 14.86 -56.98 -19.23
CA MET A 1 14.74 -58.06 -18.21
C MET A 1 14.94 -57.38 -16.85
N LYS A 2 14.07 -57.55 -15.84
CA LYS A 2 13.95 -58.70 -14.88
C LYS A 2 15.28 -58.98 -14.18
N ALA A 3 15.40 -59.13 -12.84
CA ALA A 3 14.48 -59.10 -11.69
C ALA A 3 15.25 -58.56 -10.44
N LEU A 4 14.73 -58.10 -9.28
CA LEU A 4 13.57 -58.40 -8.40
C LEU A 4 13.81 -59.52 -7.34
N GLY A 5 13.94 -59.12 -6.06
CA GLY A 5 14.15 -59.92 -4.81
C GLY A 5 14.61 -58.99 -3.66
N LEU A 6 14.28 -59.05 -2.35
CA LEU A 6 13.45 -59.92 -1.46
C LEU A 6 14.06 -61.31 -1.11
N VAL A 7 14.03 -61.87 0.12
CA VAL A 7 13.29 -61.59 1.40
C VAL A 7 14.11 -61.94 2.69
N GLY A 8 14.01 -61.14 3.78
CA GLY A 8 13.94 -61.57 5.21
C GLY A 8 15.12 -62.29 5.92
N ALA A 9 15.09 -62.58 7.25
CA ALA A 9 14.23 -62.09 8.36
C ALA A 9 14.75 -62.51 9.78
N ARG A 10 14.15 -61.91 10.83
CA ARG A 10 14.01 -62.33 12.27
C ARG A 10 15.05 -61.89 13.34
N ALA A 11 14.50 -61.64 14.55
CA ALA A 11 15.14 -61.32 15.85
C ALA A 11 14.72 -62.40 16.91
N PRO A 12 14.83 -62.26 18.26
CA PRO A 12 14.56 -61.11 19.17
C PRO A 12 15.86 -60.56 19.85
N THR A 13 15.96 -59.80 20.96
CA THR A 13 15.06 -59.30 22.05
C THR A 13 15.73 -58.04 22.69
N GLY A 14 15.12 -57.17 23.51
CA GLY A 14 13.73 -57.02 23.96
C GLY A 14 13.55 -56.89 25.49
N PHE A 15 13.37 -55.67 26.03
CA PHE A 15 12.86 -55.38 27.39
C PHE A 15 12.06 -54.04 27.40
N THR A 16 11.31 -53.74 28.47
CA THR A 16 10.12 -52.86 28.44
C THR A 16 10.09 -51.71 29.46
N THR A 17 9.34 -50.64 29.14
CA THR A 17 8.34 -50.01 30.04
C THR A 17 7.40 -49.10 29.23
N SER A 18 6.25 -48.69 29.80
CA SER A 18 5.06 -48.24 29.03
C SER A 18 4.61 -46.81 29.31
N PHE A 19 4.04 -46.16 28.28
CA PHE A 19 3.10 -45.04 28.44
C PHE A 19 1.80 -45.48 29.11
N HIS A 20 1.02 -44.53 29.65
CA HIS A 20 -0.41 -44.74 29.90
C HIS A 20 -1.24 -43.44 29.80
N GLU A 21 -2.41 -43.56 29.18
CA GLU A 21 -3.46 -42.54 29.05
C GLU A 21 -4.79 -43.13 29.58
N PRO A 22 -5.74 -42.32 30.09
CA PRO A 22 -7.08 -42.80 30.40
C PRO A 22 -8.24 -41.90 29.89
N LYS A 23 -8.65 -42.13 28.64
CA LYS A 23 -10.02 -42.45 28.17
C LYS A 23 -11.26 -41.68 28.71
N GLN A 24 -12.06 -41.26 27.74
CA GLN A 24 -13.39 -40.64 27.82
C GLN A 24 -14.53 -41.59 28.26
N LYS A 25 -15.62 -41.04 28.85
CA LYS A 25 -16.97 -41.66 28.95
C LYS A 25 -18.06 -40.65 28.56
N ARG A 26 -19.25 -41.14 28.15
CA ARG A 26 -20.29 -40.35 27.47
C ARG A 26 -21.72 -40.88 27.72
N LEU A 27 -22.63 -40.07 28.28
CA LEU A 27 -24.09 -40.25 28.43
C LEU A 27 -24.71 -38.88 28.84
N ARG A 28 -25.99 -38.51 28.63
CA ARG A 28 -26.93 -38.64 27.48
C ARG A 28 -28.17 -37.72 27.73
N ASN A 29 -28.80 -37.20 26.66
CA ASN A 29 -30.12 -36.53 26.57
C ASN A 29 -30.25 -35.03 27.00
N ASN A 30 -31.46 -34.47 26.77
CA ASN A 30 -31.89 -33.08 26.46
C ASN A 30 -33.34 -32.89 27.04
N PRO A 31 -34.12 -31.77 26.87
CA PRO A 31 -33.85 -30.34 26.66
C PRO A 31 -34.73 -29.41 27.59
N PHE A 32 -34.95 -28.13 27.21
CA PHE A 32 -35.83 -27.07 27.81
C PHE A 32 -35.41 -26.46 29.17
N CYS A 33 -35.91 -25.31 29.64
CA CYS A 33 -36.31 -23.99 29.06
C CYS A 33 -36.90 -23.10 30.19
N VAL A 34 -36.84 -21.76 30.07
CA VAL A 34 -37.69 -20.66 30.64
C VAL A 34 -36.86 -19.50 31.20
N SER A 35 -37.35 -18.27 30.98
CA SER A 35 -36.68 -16.98 31.25
C SER A 35 -37.07 -16.33 32.58
N CYS A 36 -36.22 -15.43 33.10
CA CYS A 36 -36.52 -14.02 33.50
C CYS A 36 -35.30 -13.40 34.22
N SER A 37 -34.72 -12.26 33.77
CA SER A 37 -35.17 -10.85 33.98
C SER A 37 -34.90 -10.34 35.41
N SER A 38 -34.23 -9.21 35.69
CA SER A 38 -33.56 -8.18 34.84
C SER A 38 -32.63 -7.29 35.70
N SER A 39 -31.50 -6.77 35.16
CA SER A 39 -31.02 -5.37 35.37
C SER A 39 -29.66 -5.04 34.69
N SER A 40 -29.79 -4.37 33.55
CA SER A 40 -28.96 -3.30 32.96
C SER A 40 -27.68 -2.78 33.64
N LYS A 41 -26.69 -2.44 32.77
CA LYS A 41 -25.42 -1.68 32.99
C LYS A 41 -24.28 -2.49 33.64
N THR A 42 -23.02 -2.40 33.22
CA THR A 42 -22.37 -1.55 32.20
C THR A 42 -21.64 -2.35 31.12
N VAL A 43 -21.76 -1.88 29.87
CA VAL A 43 -20.82 -2.12 28.75
C VAL A 43 -20.37 -0.73 28.28
N GLN A 44 -19.20 -0.64 27.63
CA GLN A 44 -18.57 0.61 27.11
C GLN A 44 -17.74 1.47 28.09
N GLU A 45 -16.67 0.92 28.69
CA GLU A 45 -15.61 1.77 29.29
C GLU A 45 -14.15 1.38 28.94
N GLN A 46 -13.93 0.37 28.09
CA GLN A 46 -12.59 -0.03 27.64
C GLN A 46 -12.36 0.07 26.13
N ALA A 47 -13.34 0.56 25.36
CA ALA A 47 -13.24 0.80 23.92
C ALA A 47 -12.96 2.27 23.57
N LYS A 48 -12.39 3.04 24.50
CA LYS A 48 -12.06 4.47 24.32
C LYS A 48 -10.63 4.81 24.73
N THR A 49 -9.70 3.88 24.56
CA THR A 49 -8.29 4.25 24.34
C THR A 49 -8.27 5.12 23.09
N VAL A 50 -8.09 6.43 23.28
CA VAL A 50 -8.00 7.38 22.18
C VAL A 50 -6.82 6.97 21.31
N VAL A 51 -7.10 6.52 20.09
CA VAL A 51 -6.09 6.51 19.02
C VAL A 51 -5.68 7.96 18.87
N LEU A 52 -4.52 8.29 19.43
CA LEU A 52 -4.01 9.65 19.50
C LEU A 52 -3.54 10.03 18.10
N LYS A 53 -4.52 10.44 17.28
CA LYS A 53 -4.35 10.85 15.89
C LYS A 53 -3.21 11.87 15.85
N SER A 54 -2.06 11.45 15.34
CA SER A 54 -0.87 12.27 15.15
C SER A 54 -1.10 13.23 13.99
N GLU A 55 -2.11 14.10 14.14
CA GLU A 55 -2.54 15.06 13.14
C GLU A 55 -1.35 15.95 12.75
N TYR A 56 -0.84 15.74 11.54
CA TYR A 56 0.33 16.44 11.04
C TYR A 56 0.06 17.94 11.01
N LYS A 57 0.90 18.72 11.72
CA LYS A 57 0.79 20.17 11.78
C LYS A 57 1.37 20.77 10.49
N PRO A 58 0.60 21.56 9.72
CA PRO A 58 1.08 22.14 8.47
C PRO A 58 2.36 22.96 8.67
N GLY A 59 3.37 22.69 7.85
CA GLY A 59 4.58 23.48 7.72
C GLY A 59 4.42 24.67 6.79
N VAL A 60 5.28 25.68 6.96
CA VAL A 60 5.25 26.95 6.18
C VAL A 60 5.48 26.81 4.67
N PHE A 61 5.89 25.63 4.19
CA PHE A 61 6.08 25.34 2.76
C PHE A 61 5.01 24.38 2.19
N ASP A 62 4.08 23.90 3.01
CA ASP A 62 3.14 22.85 2.60
C ASP A 62 2.18 23.33 1.53
N ASP A 63 1.62 24.53 1.68
CA ASP A 63 0.77 25.16 0.68
C ASP A 63 1.54 25.43 -0.62
N PHE A 64 2.85 25.73 -0.56
CA PHE A 64 3.68 25.88 -1.75
C PHE A 64 3.83 24.54 -2.49
N PHE A 65 4.19 23.47 -1.78
CA PHE A 65 4.34 22.14 -2.39
C PHE A 65 3.01 21.57 -2.88
N LEU A 66 1.93 21.77 -2.14
CA LEU A 66 0.57 21.36 -2.52
C LEU A 66 0.13 22.06 -3.80
N ASN A 67 0.26 23.40 -3.86
CA ASN A 67 -0.10 24.17 -5.04
C ASN A 67 0.81 23.83 -6.24
N LEU A 68 2.11 23.62 -6.04
CA LEU A 68 3.02 23.17 -7.11
C LEU A 68 2.59 21.79 -7.67
N PHE A 69 2.34 20.81 -6.80
CA PHE A 69 1.93 19.46 -7.21
C PHE A 69 0.56 19.46 -7.89
N ARG A 70 -0.40 20.20 -7.34
CA ARG A 70 -1.72 20.41 -7.95
C ARG A 70 -1.62 21.08 -9.31
N ASN A 71 -0.84 22.14 -9.45
CA ASN A 71 -0.63 22.82 -10.74
C ASN A 71 -0.04 21.89 -11.81
N LYS A 72 0.84 20.95 -11.43
CA LYS A 72 1.37 19.94 -12.38
C LYS A 72 0.37 18.85 -12.73
N LEU A 73 -0.45 18.41 -11.78
CA LEU A 73 -1.60 17.55 -12.08
C LEU A 73 -2.62 18.23 -12.99
N VAL A 74 -2.96 19.50 -12.76
CA VAL A 74 -3.87 20.28 -13.60
C VAL A 74 -3.31 20.48 -15.02
N GLN A 75 -1.99 20.65 -15.17
CA GLN A 75 -1.33 20.73 -16.48
C GLN A 75 -1.42 19.41 -17.27
N GLU A 76 -1.31 18.25 -16.61
CA GLU A 76 -1.47 16.92 -17.24
C GLU A 76 -2.94 16.56 -17.50
N VAL A 77 -3.86 17.01 -16.64
CA VAL A 77 -5.30 16.65 -16.66
C VAL A 77 -6.15 17.62 -17.51
N GLY A 78 -5.70 18.86 -17.72
CA GLY A 78 -6.46 19.90 -18.42
C GLY A 78 -7.70 20.40 -17.66
N TRP A 79 -7.80 20.14 -16.36
CA TRP A 79 -8.94 20.51 -15.50
C TRP A 79 -8.51 20.60 -14.03
N ASP A 80 -9.09 21.55 -13.28
CA ASP A 80 -8.92 21.70 -11.83
C ASP A 80 -10.27 21.62 -11.09
N SER A 81 -10.23 21.17 -9.83
CA SER A 81 -11.38 21.15 -8.93
C SER A 81 -11.70 22.54 -8.38
N GLN A 82 -12.98 22.79 -8.09
CA GLN A 82 -13.42 24.00 -7.39
C GLN A 82 -13.17 23.94 -5.87
N LYS A 83 -12.74 22.79 -5.32
CA LYS A 83 -12.37 22.67 -3.90
C LYS A 83 -10.96 23.21 -3.65
N PRO A 84 -10.72 23.95 -2.55
CA PRO A 84 -9.38 24.38 -2.17
C PRO A 84 -8.52 23.21 -1.67
N GLY A 85 -7.21 23.43 -1.55
CA GLY A 85 -6.29 22.56 -0.81
C GLY A 85 -6.29 21.09 -1.25
N TYR A 86 -6.22 20.20 -0.27
CA TYR A 86 -5.97 18.77 -0.45
C TYR A 86 -7.16 18.03 -1.07
N ASP A 87 -8.40 18.39 -0.74
CA ASP A 87 -9.60 17.77 -1.29
C ASP A 87 -9.70 17.97 -2.80
N GLY A 88 -9.40 19.19 -3.27
CA GLY A 88 -9.36 19.50 -4.70
C GLY A 88 -8.21 18.78 -5.41
N LEU A 89 -7.04 18.66 -4.76
CA LEU A 89 -5.93 17.84 -5.25
C LEU A 89 -6.34 16.37 -5.44
N ILE A 90 -7.04 15.77 -4.46
CA ILE A 90 -7.55 14.39 -4.55
C ILE A 90 -8.64 14.24 -5.62
N GLU A 91 -9.40 15.29 -5.93
CA GLU A 91 -10.32 15.30 -7.08
C GLU A 91 -9.61 15.35 -8.44
N VAL A 92 -8.53 16.12 -8.60
CA VAL A 92 -7.72 16.14 -9.84
C VAL A 92 -6.98 14.81 -10.02
N VAL A 93 -6.42 14.22 -8.96
CA VAL A 93 -5.90 12.82 -8.98
C VAL A 93 -6.99 11.84 -9.40
N ASN A 94 -8.20 12.00 -8.87
CA ASN A 94 -9.36 11.20 -9.27
C ASN A 94 -9.77 11.42 -10.73
N ARG A 95 -9.43 12.56 -11.36
CA ARG A 95 -9.67 12.82 -12.78
C ARG A 95 -8.59 12.18 -13.65
N LEU A 96 -7.32 12.22 -13.25
CA LEU A 96 -6.20 11.55 -13.91
C LEU A 96 -6.48 10.04 -14.10
N MET A 97 -6.84 9.34 -13.02
CA MET A 97 -7.22 7.92 -12.99
C MET A 97 -8.49 7.59 -13.84
N LYS A 98 -9.23 8.60 -14.31
CA LYS A 98 -10.39 8.44 -15.20
C LYS A 98 -10.10 8.81 -16.66
N MET A 99 -8.91 9.34 -16.96
CA MET A 99 -8.49 9.76 -18.31
C MET A 99 -7.56 8.75 -18.99
N GLY A 100 -6.76 8.01 -18.22
CA GLY A 100 -6.04 6.85 -18.75
C GLY A 100 -7.01 5.78 -19.25
N LYS A 101 -6.79 5.26 -20.46
CA LYS A 101 -7.55 4.14 -21.03
C LYS A 101 -7.08 2.83 -20.38
N THR A 102 -5.78 2.75 -20.07
CA THR A 102 -5.15 1.66 -19.32
C THR A 102 -4.54 2.15 -18.00
N ASN A 103 -4.18 1.20 -17.13
CA ASN A 103 -3.35 1.49 -15.96
C ASN A 103 -1.98 2.06 -16.37
N SER A 104 -1.38 1.57 -17.47
CA SER A 104 -0.09 2.04 -17.97
C SER A 104 -0.13 3.52 -18.36
N ASP A 105 -1.16 3.95 -19.09
CA ASP A 105 -1.36 5.37 -19.46
C ASP A 105 -1.42 6.26 -18.21
N THR A 106 -2.10 5.77 -17.17
CA THR A 106 -2.27 6.48 -15.89
C THR A 106 -0.94 6.58 -15.15
N ILE A 107 -0.16 5.50 -15.15
CA ILE A 107 1.16 5.44 -14.52
C ILE A 107 2.13 6.38 -15.24
N GLU A 108 2.16 6.36 -16.57
CA GLU A 108 3.04 7.21 -17.37
C GLU A 108 2.71 8.70 -17.21
N ALA A 109 1.42 9.05 -17.19
CA ALA A 109 0.97 10.42 -16.92
C ALA A 109 1.37 10.89 -15.51
N ALA A 110 1.25 10.03 -14.49
CA ALA A 110 1.73 10.34 -13.15
C ALA A 110 3.27 10.46 -13.09
N VAL A 111 4.03 9.69 -13.88
CA VAL A 111 5.49 9.88 -14.03
C VAL A 111 5.83 11.22 -14.69
N ARG A 112 5.08 11.65 -15.72
CA ARG A 112 5.22 12.98 -16.33
C ARG A 112 4.99 14.10 -15.31
N VAL A 113 3.94 13.99 -14.50
CA VAL A 113 3.66 14.91 -13.38
C VAL A 113 4.82 14.95 -12.39
N LEU A 114 5.31 13.80 -11.91
CA LEU A 114 6.42 13.71 -10.95
C LEU A 114 7.70 14.36 -11.49
N ARG A 115 8.05 14.10 -12.76
CA ARG A 115 9.17 14.76 -13.44
C ARG A 115 9.00 16.28 -13.51
N ALA A 116 7.78 16.74 -13.82
CA ALA A 116 7.48 18.17 -14.00
C ALA A 116 7.50 18.99 -12.71
N LEU A 117 7.63 18.37 -11.52
CA LEU A 117 7.88 19.06 -10.25
C LEU A 117 9.29 19.62 -10.15
N PHE A 118 10.24 19.07 -10.92
CA PHE A 118 11.66 19.42 -10.86
C PHE A 118 12.09 20.12 -12.16
N PRO A 119 13.01 21.09 -12.11
CA PRO A 119 13.69 21.57 -13.31
C PRO A 119 14.42 20.40 -13.99
N PRO A 120 14.33 20.22 -15.34
CA PRO A 120 14.85 19.01 -15.99
C PRO A 120 16.33 18.71 -15.69
N PHE A 121 17.18 19.75 -15.72
CA PHE A 121 18.60 19.65 -15.41
C PHE A 121 18.90 19.12 -14.00
N LEU A 122 17.99 19.32 -13.03
CA LEU A 122 18.19 18.90 -11.64
C LEU A 122 18.12 17.38 -11.49
N LEU A 123 17.23 16.73 -12.24
CA LEU A 123 17.11 15.27 -12.27
C LEU A 123 18.37 14.64 -12.91
N GLU A 124 18.88 15.24 -13.98
CA GLU A 124 20.10 14.80 -14.67
C GLU A 124 21.35 14.98 -13.80
N LEU A 125 21.53 16.16 -13.18
CA LEU A 125 22.60 16.40 -12.21
C LEU A 125 22.51 15.45 -11.02
N TYR A 126 21.31 15.20 -10.48
CA TYR A 126 21.11 14.23 -9.41
C TYR A 126 21.58 12.83 -9.84
N LYS A 127 21.12 12.36 -11.00
CA LYS A 127 21.43 11.02 -11.51
C LYS A 127 22.91 10.83 -11.86
N ILE A 128 23.60 11.89 -12.27
CA ILE A 128 25.04 11.87 -12.59
C ILE A 128 25.91 11.97 -11.33
N PHE A 129 25.64 12.94 -10.45
CA PHE A 129 26.55 13.27 -9.35
C PHE A 129 26.16 12.69 -7.99
N ILE A 130 24.87 12.48 -7.73
CA ILE A 130 24.37 12.04 -6.41
C ILE A 130 24.06 10.55 -6.39
N ALA A 131 23.34 10.03 -7.39
CA ALA A 131 22.92 8.63 -7.42
C ALA A 131 24.08 7.60 -7.28
N PRO A 132 25.30 7.81 -7.82
CA PRO A 132 26.42 6.88 -7.61
C PRO A 132 27.03 6.90 -6.20
N LEU A 133 26.76 7.92 -5.38
CA LEU A 133 27.52 8.17 -4.14
C LEU A 133 27.38 7.03 -3.11
N GLY A 134 28.53 6.54 -2.64
CA GLY A 134 28.59 5.41 -1.71
C GLY A 134 27.96 4.13 -2.26
N ARG A 135 28.09 3.88 -3.58
CA ARG A 135 27.41 2.79 -4.31
C ARG A 135 25.88 2.87 -4.18
N GLY A 136 25.33 4.08 -4.29
CA GLY A 136 23.89 4.36 -4.15
C GLY A 136 23.37 4.48 -2.72
N LYS A 137 24.11 4.03 -1.70
CA LYS A 137 23.65 4.06 -0.30
C LYS A 137 23.46 5.48 0.22
N ILE A 138 24.40 6.39 -0.10
CA ILE A 138 24.32 7.79 0.33
C ILE A 138 23.14 8.48 -0.36
N ALA A 139 22.95 8.21 -1.66
CA ALA A 139 21.79 8.70 -2.42
C ALA A 139 20.47 8.24 -1.79
N ALA A 140 20.35 6.94 -1.49
CA ALA A 140 19.17 6.33 -0.87
C ALA A 140 18.85 6.92 0.52
N MET A 141 19.86 7.08 1.38
CA MET A 141 19.71 7.76 2.68
C MET A 141 19.29 9.22 2.52
N MET A 142 19.80 9.92 1.51
CA MET A 142 19.46 11.33 1.27
C MET A 142 18.02 11.49 0.80
N VAL A 143 17.55 10.69 -0.17
CA VAL A 143 16.14 10.78 -0.61
C VAL A 143 15.17 10.33 0.47
N ALA A 144 15.51 9.31 1.28
CA ALA A 144 14.69 8.93 2.44
C ALA A 144 14.50 10.11 3.42
N ARG A 145 15.59 10.82 3.75
CA ARG A 145 15.54 12.01 4.61
C ARG A 145 14.78 13.17 3.96
N VAL A 146 15.00 13.45 2.67
CA VAL A 146 14.28 14.51 1.95
C VAL A 146 12.78 14.20 1.90
N THR A 147 12.38 13.01 1.45
CA THR A 147 10.97 12.58 1.44
C THR A 147 10.33 12.66 2.83
N ALA A 148 11.03 12.25 3.88
CA ALA A 148 10.52 12.35 5.25
C ALA A 148 10.37 13.80 5.75
N LEU A 149 11.10 14.76 5.18
CA LEU A 149 10.99 16.18 5.53
C LEU A 149 9.99 16.95 4.65
N THR A 150 9.92 16.67 3.34
CA THR A 150 9.19 17.50 2.36
C THR A 150 7.86 16.91 1.89
N CYS A 151 7.53 15.66 2.25
CA CYS A 151 6.32 14.98 1.75
C CYS A 151 5.27 14.66 2.83
N GLN A 152 5.43 15.16 4.07
CA GLN A 152 4.46 14.93 5.15
C GLN A 152 3.10 15.62 4.88
N TRP A 153 3.06 16.77 4.22
CA TRP A 153 1.80 17.39 3.78
C TRP A 153 1.00 16.50 2.80
N LEU A 154 1.71 15.71 1.99
CA LEU A 154 1.16 14.82 0.98
C LEU A 154 0.70 13.49 1.58
N MET A 155 1.50 12.91 2.47
CA MET A 155 1.34 11.53 2.93
C MET A 155 0.92 11.41 4.40
N GLY A 156 1.00 12.46 5.21
CA GLY A 156 0.86 12.39 6.66
C GLY A 156 2.19 12.15 7.39
N PRO A 157 2.17 11.91 8.71
CA PRO A 157 3.37 11.70 9.51
C PRO A 157 4.19 10.51 9.01
N CYS A 158 5.50 10.70 8.91
CA CYS A 158 6.41 9.64 8.51
C CYS A 158 7.76 9.73 9.24
N LYS A 159 8.43 8.58 9.34
CA LYS A 159 9.66 8.38 10.11
C LYS A 159 10.68 7.67 9.24
N VAL A 160 11.93 8.13 9.24
CA VAL A 160 13.04 7.42 8.59
C VAL A 160 13.36 6.18 9.42
N ASN A 161 13.43 5.01 8.78
CA ASN A 161 13.78 3.75 9.41
C ASN A 161 14.90 3.01 8.67
N SER A 162 15.44 1.97 9.31
CA SER A 162 16.45 1.11 8.69
C SER A 162 15.78 0.04 7.83
N VAL A 163 16.34 -0.19 6.65
CA VAL A 163 15.94 -1.25 5.71
C VAL A 163 17.16 -2.06 5.30
N GLU A 164 16.96 -3.33 4.98
CA GLU A 164 18.01 -4.19 4.42
C GLU A 164 18.16 -3.91 2.91
N LEU A 165 19.39 -3.69 2.47
CA LEU A 165 19.75 -3.50 1.06
C LEU A 165 20.11 -4.82 0.38
N PRO A 166 20.11 -4.90 -0.96
CA PRO A 166 20.45 -6.12 -1.70
C PRO A 166 21.86 -6.71 -1.46
N ASP A 167 22.73 -6.02 -0.71
CA ASP A 167 24.04 -6.51 -0.27
C ASP A 167 24.06 -6.97 1.21
N GLY A 168 22.90 -7.18 1.82
CA GLY A 168 22.71 -7.64 3.20
C GLY A 168 23.02 -6.58 4.26
N THR A 169 23.27 -5.32 3.87
CA THR A 169 23.55 -4.25 4.83
C THR A 169 22.29 -3.49 5.25
N LEU A 170 22.16 -3.21 6.55
CA LEU A 170 21.14 -2.31 7.08
C LEU A 170 21.51 -0.85 6.78
N CYS A 171 20.59 -0.12 6.17
CA CYS A 171 20.77 1.28 5.79
C CYS A 171 19.59 2.14 6.25
N SER A 172 19.86 3.36 6.72
CA SER A 172 18.82 4.32 7.12
C SER A 172 18.21 5.03 5.90
N SER A 173 17.65 4.22 5.00
CA SER A 173 17.06 4.60 3.71
C SER A 173 15.60 4.13 3.56
N GLY A 174 14.96 3.71 4.66
CA GLY A 174 13.52 3.50 4.71
C GLY A 174 12.77 4.77 5.11
N VAL A 175 11.53 4.92 4.63
CA VAL A 175 10.55 5.87 5.19
C VAL A 175 9.25 5.12 5.46
N PHE A 176 8.85 5.05 6.72
CA PHE A 176 7.56 4.52 7.13
C PHE A 176 6.55 5.66 7.32
N VAL A 177 5.44 5.62 6.59
CA VAL A 177 4.29 6.51 6.75
C VAL A 177 3.29 5.81 7.66
N GLU A 178 3.01 6.37 8.83
CA GLU A 178 2.17 5.71 9.85
C GLU A 178 0.71 5.56 9.38
N ARG A 179 0.21 6.57 8.67
CA ARG A 179 -1.12 6.57 8.06
C ARG A 179 -1.11 7.46 6.82
N CYS A 180 -1.18 6.84 5.65
CA CYS A 180 -1.03 7.49 4.35
C CYS A 180 -2.28 8.30 3.99
N LYS A 181 -2.23 9.61 4.23
CA LYS A 181 -3.31 10.58 3.92
C LYS A 181 -3.80 10.46 2.46
N TYR A 182 -2.90 10.19 1.52
CA TYR A 182 -3.23 10.02 0.10
C TYR A 182 -4.10 8.79 -0.16
N LEU A 183 -3.82 7.67 0.53
CA LEU A 183 -4.64 6.46 0.48
C LEU A 183 -5.95 6.65 1.26
N GLU A 184 -5.90 7.30 2.43
CA GLU A 184 -7.05 7.57 3.29
C GLU A 184 -8.08 8.51 2.65
N GLU A 185 -7.66 9.53 1.91
CA GLU A 185 -8.61 10.43 1.24
C GLU A 185 -9.05 9.93 -0.14
N SER A 186 -8.16 9.29 -0.91
CA SER A 186 -8.53 8.70 -2.20
C SER A 186 -9.42 7.45 -2.06
N LYS A 187 -9.36 6.78 -0.90
CA LYS A 187 -10.21 5.66 -0.47
C LYS A 187 -10.19 4.48 -1.46
N CYS A 188 -9.11 4.33 -2.24
CA CYS A 188 -9.06 3.31 -3.29
C CYS A 188 -7.65 2.80 -3.62
N VAL A 189 -7.45 1.48 -3.50
CA VAL A 189 -6.28 0.73 -3.97
C VAL A 189 -5.87 1.15 -5.39
N GLY A 190 -6.83 1.17 -6.33
CA GLY A 190 -6.58 1.52 -7.74
C GLY A 190 -5.99 2.91 -7.96
N ILE A 191 -6.26 3.89 -7.09
CA ILE A 191 -5.60 5.21 -7.15
C ILE A 191 -4.19 5.06 -6.57
N CYS A 192 -4.07 4.54 -5.35
CA CYS A 192 -2.79 4.37 -4.66
C CYS A 192 -1.74 3.63 -5.53
N ILE A 193 -2.12 2.56 -6.22
CA ILE A 193 -1.17 1.80 -7.05
C ILE A 193 -0.77 2.54 -8.34
N ASN A 194 -1.75 3.10 -9.08
CA ASN A 194 -1.53 3.65 -10.42
C ASN A 194 -1.11 5.13 -10.44
N THR A 195 -1.40 5.91 -9.39
CA THR A 195 -1.03 7.34 -9.30
C THR A 195 0.00 7.65 -8.21
N CYS A 196 0.35 6.69 -7.35
CA CYS A 196 1.40 6.84 -6.34
C CYS A 196 2.47 5.75 -6.41
N LYS A 197 2.18 4.47 -6.10
CA LYS A 197 3.18 3.39 -6.02
C LYS A 197 4.00 3.23 -7.30
N PHE A 198 3.39 2.75 -8.38
CA PHE A 198 4.15 2.45 -9.59
C PHE A 198 4.81 3.70 -10.20
N PRO A 199 4.14 4.87 -10.30
CA PRO A 199 4.78 6.09 -10.79
C PRO A 199 5.99 6.53 -9.96
N THR A 200 5.92 6.40 -8.63
CA THR A 200 7.02 6.84 -7.75
C THR A 200 8.20 5.86 -7.82
N GLN A 201 7.94 4.55 -7.87
CA GLN A 201 8.99 3.54 -8.12
C GLN A 201 9.69 3.77 -9.47
N THR A 202 8.92 3.98 -10.55
CA THR A 202 9.46 4.30 -11.88
C THR A 202 10.24 5.61 -11.89
N PHE A 203 9.71 6.67 -11.28
CA PHE A 203 10.39 7.97 -11.19
C PHE A 203 11.74 7.86 -10.46
N PHE A 204 11.78 7.24 -9.28
CA PHE A 204 13.02 7.12 -8.52
C PHE A 204 14.05 6.24 -9.24
N LYS A 205 13.63 5.08 -9.77
CA LYS A 205 14.51 4.18 -10.52
C LYS A 205 15.05 4.82 -11.80
N ASP A 206 14.17 5.28 -12.69
CA ASP A 206 14.54 5.62 -14.07
C ASP A 206 14.95 7.09 -14.24
N HIS A 207 14.43 8.02 -13.42
CA HIS A 207 14.78 9.44 -13.47
C HIS A 207 15.73 9.91 -12.37
N MET A 208 15.60 9.43 -11.12
CA MET A 208 16.57 9.76 -10.06
C MET A 208 17.77 8.81 -10.00
N GLY A 209 17.70 7.62 -10.62
CA GLY A 209 18.76 6.60 -10.55
C GLY A 209 18.88 5.89 -9.20
N VAL A 210 17.86 5.99 -8.34
CA VAL A 210 17.82 5.34 -7.01
C VAL A 210 16.68 4.33 -6.99
N PRO A 211 16.95 3.02 -6.89
CA PRO A 211 15.88 2.02 -6.75
C PRO A 211 14.99 2.31 -5.55
N LEU A 212 13.68 2.07 -5.71
CA LEU A 212 12.68 2.18 -4.64
C LEU A 212 11.69 1.02 -4.75
N LEU A 213 11.42 0.38 -3.62
CA LEU A 213 10.28 -0.52 -3.40
C LEU A 213 9.28 0.16 -2.44
N MET A 214 8.00 0.08 -2.75
CA MET A 214 6.90 0.64 -1.96
C MET A 214 5.86 -0.42 -1.60
N GLU A 215 5.55 -0.50 -0.31
CA GLU A 215 4.67 -1.48 0.31
C GLU A 215 3.54 -0.73 1.06
N PRO A 216 2.41 -0.42 0.39
CA PRO A 216 1.22 0.10 1.05
C PRO A 216 0.47 -1.02 1.79
N ASN A 217 -0.05 -0.73 2.99
CA ASN A 217 -0.97 -1.61 3.70
C ASN A 217 -2.39 -1.02 3.64
N PHE A 218 -3.31 -1.74 3.01
CA PHE A 218 -4.69 -1.28 2.81
C PHE A 218 -5.60 -1.51 4.03
N ALA A 219 -5.16 -2.23 5.05
CA ALA A 219 -5.93 -2.48 6.28
C ALA A 219 -5.78 -1.35 7.31
N ASP A 220 -4.54 -0.89 7.57
CA ASP A 220 -4.24 0.18 8.54
C ASP A 220 -3.94 1.55 7.89
N TYR A 221 -3.86 1.59 6.56
CA TYR A 221 -3.51 2.73 5.71
C TYR A 221 -2.03 3.15 5.76
N SER A 222 -1.14 2.40 6.42
CA SER A 222 0.30 2.70 6.45
C SER A 222 0.99 2.44 5.10
N CYS A 223 2.23 2.93 4.93
CA CYS A 223 3.04 2.62 3.75
C CYS A 223 4.55 2.68 4.05
N GLN A 224 5.28 1.63 3.66
CA GLN A 224 6.74 1.58 3.75
C GLN A 224 7.38 1.86 2.40
N PHE A 225 8.31 2.82 2.37
CA PHE A 225 9.23 3.09 1.27
C PHE A 225 10.60 2.48 1.61
N LYS A 226 11.25 1.80 0.67
CA LYS A 226 12.58 1.20 0.82
C LYS A 226 13.51 1.72 -0.29
N PHE A 227 14.20 2.84 -0.05
CA PHE A 227 15.14 3.39 -1.02
C PHE A 227 16.44 2.58 -1.03
N GLY A 228 17.00 2.35 -2.21
CA GLY A 228 18.11 1.43 -2.46
C GLY A 228 17.67 -0.02 -2.72
N VAL A 229 16.38 -0.34 -2.60
CA VAL A 229 15.82 -1.67 -2.89
C VAL A 229 15.12 -1.64 -4.25
N LEU A 230 15.36 -2.64 -5.09
CA LEU A 230 14.70 -2.77 -6.39
C LEU A 230 13.30 -3.38 -6.21
N ALA A 231 12.27 -2.73 -6.77
CA ALA A 231 10.93 -3.29 -6.82
C ALA A 231 10.83 -4.44 -7.84
N SER A 232 9.91 -5.37 -7.59
CA SER A 232 9.52 -6.42 -8.54
C SER A 232 9.02 -5.83 -9.88
N PRO A 233 9.04 -6.62 -10.97
CA PRO A 233 8.29 -6.29 -12.18
C PRO A 233 6.82 -6.00 -11.86
N HIS A 234 6.22 -5.04 -12.57
CA HIS A 234 4.83 -4.61 -12.32
C HIS A 234 3.84 -5.78 -12.32
N GLU A 235 4.00 -6.74 -13.25
CA GLU A 235 3.09 -7.87 -13.46
C GLU A 235 3.13 -8.90 -12.32
N ASP A 236 4.26 -9.02 -11.62
CA ASP A 236 4.46 -9.95 -10.50
C ASP A 236 4.06 -9.36 -9.14
N ASP A 237 3.82 -8.04 -9.07
CA ASP A 237 3.57 -7.33 -7.82
C ASP A 237 2.27 -7.82 -7.15
N SER A 238 2.38 -8.31 -5.91
CA SER A 238 1.25 -8.86 -5.15
C SER A 238 0.10 -7.85 -4.99
N VAL A 239 0.41 -6.54 -5.01
CA VAL A 239 -0.57 -5.46 -4.89
C VAL A 239 -1.61 -5.46 -6.02
N LEU A 240 -1.32 -6.10 -7.17
CA LEU A 240 -2.29 -6.23 -8.28
C LEU A 240 -3.43 -7.21 -7.97
N LYS A 241 -3.29 -8.05 -6.95
CA LYS A 241 -4.29 -9.05 -6.53
C LYS A 241 -5.21 -8.52 -5.42
N GLU A 242 -4.94 -7.33 -4.91
CA GLU A 242 -5.67 -6.72 -3.79
C GLU A 242 -7.07 -6.23 -4.23
N PRO A 243 -8.14 -6.55 -3.47
CA PRO A 243 -9.49 -6.10 -3.78
C PRO A 243 -9.62 -4.57 -3.62
N CYS A 244 -10.57 -3.97 -4.34
CA CYS A 244 -10.93 -2.58 -4.08
C CYS A 244 -11.56 -2.44 -2.69
N LEU A 245 -11.08 -1.46 -1.91
CA LEU A 245 -11.75 -1.00 -0.69
C LEU A 245 -13.24 -0.76 -0.95
N GLU A 246 -14.10 -1.19 -0.03
CA GLU A 246 -15.57 -1.19 -0.20
C GLU A 246 -16.11 0.19 -0.62
N ILE A 247 -15.56 1.22 0.03
CA ILE A 247 -15.85 2.65 -0.11
C ILE A 247 -15.15 3.33 -1.31
N CYS A 248 -14.42 2.59 -2.16
CA CYS A 248 -13.74 3.19 -3.31
C CYS A 248 -14.73 3.84 -4.29
N PRO A 249 -14.64 5.17 -4.54
CA PRO A 249 -15.59 5.89 -5.38
C PRO A 249 -15.54 5.44 -6.84
N ASN A 250 -14.37 5.03 -7.33
CA ASN A 250 -14.21 4.53 -8.70
C ASN A 250 -14.79 3.12 -8.88
N ALA A 251 -14.67 2.25 -7.88
CA ALA A 251 -15.29 0.93 -7.87
C ALA A 251 -16.81 1.02 -7.70
N ALA A 252 -17.32 1.95 -6.88
CA ALA A 252 -18.74 2.24 -6.81
C ALA A 252 -19.29 2.73 -8.17
N LYS A 253 -18.64 3.71 -8.80
CA LYS A 253 -19.10 4.26 -10.08
C LYS A 253 -19.01 3.26 -11.24
N ARG A 254 -17.98 2.41 -11.30
CA ARG A 254 -17.92 1.27 -12.25
C ARG A 254 -19.08 0.30 -12.06
N ARG A 255 -19.44 -0.06 -10.81
CA ARG A 255 -20.62 -0.89 -10.49
C ARG A 255 -21.93 -0.24 -10.96
N THR A 256 -22.10 1.07 -10.81
CA THR A 256 -23.28 1.80 -11.33
C THR A 256 -23.36 1.76 -12.87
N VAL A 257 -22.25 2.02 -13.56
CA VAL A 257 -22.21 2.00 -15.04
C VAL A 257 -22.53 0.62 -15.59
N ALA A 258 -21.95 -0.45 -15.02
CA ALA A 258 -22.23 -1.82 -15.44
C ALA A 258 -23.73 -2.18 -15.29
N ARG A 259 -24.36 -1.83 -14.17
CA ARG A 259 -25.80 -2.06 -13.94
C ARG A 259 -26.69 -1.25 -14.88
N ASN A 260 -26.28 -0.05 -15.26
CA ASN A 260 -27.04 0.77 -16.22
C ASN A 260 -26.94 0.20 -17.65
N ILE A 261 -25.80 -0.38 -18.03
CA ILE A 261 -25.65 -1.09 -19.32
C ILE A 261 -26.53 -2.34 -19.36
N ASP A 262 -26.46 -3.17 -18.32
CA ASP A 262 -27.27 -4.39 -18.16
C ASP A 262 -28.78 -4.11 -18.36
N VAL A 263 -29.28 -3.05 -17.71
CA VAL A 263 -30.68 -2.57 -17.83
C VAL A 263 -31.02 -2.05 -19.24
N THR A 264 -30.09 -1.42 -19.98
CA THR A 264 -30.36 -0.96 -21.35
C THR A 264 -30.15 -2.03 -22.42
N THR A 265 -29.42 -3.11 -22.13
CA THR A 265 -29.27 -4.28 -23.01
C THR A 265 -30.42 -5.28 -22.92
N CYS A 266 -31.28 -5.18 -21.90
CA CYS A 266 -32.40 -6.10 -21.70
C CYS A 266 -33.57 -5.74 -22.66
N PRO A 267 -33.95 -6.60 -23.63
CA PRO A 267 -35.05 -6.32 -24.54
C PRO A 267 -36.38 -6.33 -23.79
N LYS A 268 -37.26 -5.38 -24.07
CA LYS A 268 -38.65 -5.42 -23.60
C LYS A 268 -39.45 -6.42 -24.44
N THR A 269 -39.57 -7.64 -23.94
CA THR A 269 -40.64 -8.59 -24.28
C THR A 269 -41.93 -8.19 -23.58
#